data_AF-A0A7S0WRI6-F1
#
_entry.id   AF-A0A7S0WRI6-F1
#
_cell.length_a   1.000
_cell.length_b   1.000
_cell.length_c   1.000
_cell.angle_alpha   90.00
_cell.angle_beta   90.00
_cell.angle_gamma   90.00
#
_symmetry.space_group_name_H-M   'P 1'
#
loop_
_entity.id
_entity.type
_entity.pdbx_description
1 polymer ?
#
loop_
_entity_poly.entity_id
_entity_poly.type
_entity_poly.pdbx_seq_one_letter_code
_entity_poly.pdbx_strand_id
1 'polypeptide(L)'
;MASAHLLAIFGAETARPPKGLETDEAVQHHHTASLDPKEQDLQEASAKDILTKAYEASKPTTRHLKHPGKGCGFSYESSPFCSYAAREGVHVMMAGEVAKWPGVDSVAVSHNAFLRNEAPPEENDAHWLLDFYRTFTTAEGPADLSDGEEVMSKALECLAAIQGSFAFVIYDSVRHRVLAARDRDGTIPLYWGATEIGQLMFGTAIGDLAACNPTAVAFPAGCLFTSEQALAAYNPGERGWVIAGDEVPGDLLSFVAAEDAAHFRGVKAIPRITSKGQVCGAVYKVSSTADMSKPMN
;
A
#
# COMPACT_ATOMS: atom_id res chain seq x y z
N MET A 1 -7.08 5.13 -22.78
CA MET A 1 -5.70 5.29 -22.29
C MET A 1 -5.01 3.94 -22.36
N ALA A 2 -3.67 3.87 -22.33
CA ALA A 2 -3.01 2.61 -22.03
C ALA A 2 -3.28 2.25 -20.56
N SER A 3 -3.77 1.04 -20.28
CA SER A 3 -4.07 0.65 -18.90
C SER A 3 -2.78 0.34 -18.15
N ALA A 4 -2.53 1.06 -17.06
CA ALA A 4 -1.52 0.68 -16.09
C ALA A 4 -1.95 -0.60 -15.39
N HIS A 5 -1.11 -1.64 -15.41
CA HIS A 5 -1.41 -2.94 -14.81
C HIS A 5 -0.36 -3.25 -13.75
N LEU A 6 -0.78 -3.30 -12.48
CA LEU A 6 0.04 -3.79 -11.38
C LEU A 6 -0.80 -4.63 -10.42
N LEU A 7 -0.14 -5.63 -9.83
CA LEU A 7 -0.63 -6.51 -8.78
C LEU A 7 0.50 -6.75 -7.77
N ALA A 8 0.22 -6.54 -6.50
CA ALA A 8 1.12 -6.77 -5.37
C ALA A 8 0.44 -7.67 -4.33
N ILE A 9 1.21 -8.57 -3.72
CA ILE A 9 0.78 -9.50 -2.67
C ILE A 9 1.81 -9.47 -1.54
N PHE A 10 1.34 -9.52 -0.29
CA PHE A 10 2.16 -9.47 0.92
C PHE A 10 1.81 -10.61 1.88
N GLY A 11 2.85 -11.33 2.34
CA GLY A 11 2.75 -12.40 3.32
C GLY A 11 2.64 -11.91 4.77
N ALA A 12 2.62 -12.85 5.72
CA ALA A 12 2.20 -12.60 7.10
C ALA A 12 3.10 -11.65 7.94
N GLU A 13 4.15 -11.07 7.35
CA GLU A 13 5.16 -10.30 8.07
C GLU A 13 4.88 -8.77 8.18
N THR A 14 3.74 -8.18 7.72
CA THR A 14 3.51 -6.68 7.72
C THR A 14 2.03 -6.13 7.91
N ALA A 15 1.30 -5.68 8.98
CA ALA A 15 1.31 -5.06 10.36
C ALA A 15 0.65 -5.82 11.58
N ARG A 16 1.04 -5.64 12.87
CA ARG A 16 0.53 -6.49 14.01
C ARG A 16 -0.93 -6.19 14.41
N PRO A 17 -1.68 -7.15 15.04
CA PRO A 17 -2.96 -6.86 15.68
C PRO A 17 -2.80 -6.06 17.00
N PRO A 18 -3.81 -5.30 17.45
CA PRO A 18 -3.67 -4.43 18.62
C PRO A 18 -3.83 -5.15 19.96
N LYS A 19 -3.29 -4.51 21.00
CA LYS A 19 -3.28 -5.01 22.38
C LYS A 19 -4.66 -4.96 23.02
N GLY A 20 -5.16 -6.11 23.50
CA GLY A 20 -6.49 -6.22 24.11
C GLY A 20 -7.61 -6.63 23.14
N LEU A 21 -7.27 -7.01 21.91
CA LEU A 21 -8.19 -7.58 20.91
C LEU A 21 -7.85 -9.03 20.59
N GLU A 22 -7.43 -9.73 21.64
CA GLU A 22 -6.88 -11.07 21.62
C GLU A 22 -7.96 -12.08 22.08
N THR A 23 -8.15 -13.19 21.35
CA THR A 23 -8.89 -14.36 21.88
C THR A 23 -7.90 -15.35 22.50
N ASP A 24 -8.31 -16.14 23.49
CA ASP A 24 -7.40 -17.11 24.15
C ASP A 24 -6.73 -18.08 23.15
N GLU A 25 -7.43 -18.43 22.06
CA GLU A 25 -6.91 -19.24 20.95
C GLU A 25 -5.87 -18.48 20.12
N ALA A 26 -6.10 -17.19 19.84
CA ALA A 26 -5.13 -16.32 19.19
C ALA A 26 -3.88 -16.12 20.05
N VAL A 27 -4.02 -15.84 21.36
CA VAL A 27 -2.90 -15.72 22.33
C VAL A 27 -2.02 -16.98 22.32
N GLN A 28 -2.64 -18.17 22.27
CA GLN A 28 -1.89 -19.43 22.24
C GLN A 28 -1.07 -19.58 20.95
N HIS A 29 -1.57 -19.11 19.80
CA HIS A 29 -0.79 -19.03 18.56
C HIS A 29 0.20 -17.84 18.52
N HIS A 30 -0.05 -16.75 19.24
CA HIS A 30 0.82 -15.55 19.26
C HIS A 30 2.20 -15.79 19.89
N HIS A 31 2.37 -16.85 20.69
CA HIS A 31 3.69 -17.24 21.20
C HIS A 31 4.65 -17.75 20.10
N THR A 32 4.14 -18.16 18.93
CA THR A 32 4.94 -18.38 17.73
C THR A 32 4.88 -17.15 16.82
N ALA A 33 5.84 -16.23 16.98
CA ALA A 33 5.99 -15.03 16.13
C ALA A 33 6.48 -15.32 14.69
N SER A 34 6.37 -16.58 14.26
CA SER A 34 6.55 -17.08 12.90
C SER A 34 5.36 -17.98 12.61
N LEU A 35 4.79 -17.86 11.42
CA LEU A 35 4.01 -18.92 10.79
C LEU A 35 4.73 -20.28 10.90
N ASP A 36 3.98 -21.40 10.95
CA ASP A 36 4.52 -22.73 10.67
C ASP A 36 5.15 -22.69 9.26
N PRO A 37 6.32 -23.31 9.01
CA PRO A 37 6.87 -23.47 7.67
C PRO A 37 5.83 -23.91 6.61
N LYS A 38 4.84 -24.74 6.98
CA LYS A 38 3.71 -25.12 6.09
C LYS A 38 2.82 -23.94 5.68
N GLU A 39 2.59 -22.98 6.56
CA GLU A 39 1.80 -21.78 6.29
C GLU A 39 2.62 -20.77 5.47
N GLN A 40 3.95 -20.71 5.69
CA GLN A 40 4.89 -19.95 4.85
C GLN A 40 4.91 -20.52 3.42
N ASP A 41 5.08 -21.84 3.28
CA ASP A 41 5.02 -22.56 2.01
C ASP A 41 3.67 -22.32 1.30
N LEU A 42 2.56 -22.32 2.05
CA LEU A 42 1.22 -22.08 1.51
C LEU A 42 1.06 -20.64 0.99
N GLN A 43 1.51 -19.63 1.74
CA GLN A 43 1.49 -18.23 1.29
C GLN A 43 2.41 -17.99 0.10
N GLU A 44 3.60 -18.58 0.06
CA GLU A 44 4.51 -18.45 -1.07
C GLU A 44 4.00 -19.18 -2.33
N ALA A 45 3.42 -20.37 -2.18
CA ALA A 45 2.75 -21.08 -3.26
C ALA A 45 1.53 -20.30 -3.81
N SER A 46 0.71 -19.72 -2.93
CA SER A 46 -0.46 -18.93 -3.32
C SER A 46 -0.07 -17.63 -4.04
N ALA A 47 0.88 -16.87 -3.48
CA ALA A 47 1.39 -15.67 -4.12
C ALA A 47 1.97 -15.98 -5.51
N LYS A 48 2.73 -17.07 -5.63
CA LYS A 48 3.31 -17.52 -6.91
C LYS A 48 2.24 -17.90 -7.94
N ASP A 49 1.21 -18.66 -7.55
CA ASP A 49 0.10 -19.03 -8.44
C ASP A 49 -0.68 -17.80 -8.94
N ILE A 50 -1.07 -16.90 -8.05
CA ILE A 50 -1.84 -15.70 -8.38
C ILE A 50 -1.02 -14.76 -9.28
N LEU A 51 0.24 -14.48 -8.91
CA LEU A 51 1.10 -13.58 -9.68
C LEU A 51 1.51 -14.16 -11.04
N THR A 52 1.70 -15.49 -11.14
CA THR A 52 1.95 -16.15 -12.42
C THR A 52 0.76 -16.00 -13.36
N LYS A 53 -0.48 -16.16 -12.89
CA LYS A 53 -1.69 -15.95 -13.69
C LYS A 53 -1.80 -14.52 -14.23
N ALA A 54 -1.56 -13.52 -13.38
CA ALA A 54 -1.54 -12.11 -13.80
C ALA A 54 -0.44 -11.83 -14.82
N TYR A 55 0.76 -12.38 -14.61
CA TYR A 55 1.89 -12.28 -15.55
C TYR A 55 1.62 -12.99 -16.88
N GLU A 56 0.96 -14.15 -16.88
CA GLU A 56 0.62 -14.90 -18.09
C GLU A 56 -0.46 -14.20 -18.94
N ALA A 57 -1.43 -13.54 -18.29
CA ALA A 57 -2.42 -12.68 -18.95
C ALA A 57 -1.83 -11.35 -19.48
N SER A 58 -0.75 -10.85 -18.86
CA SER A 58 -0.06 -9.61 -19.24
C SER A 58 0.72 -9.73 -20.56
N LYS A 59 0.88 -8.62 -21.29
CA LYS A 59 1.57 -8.61 -22.60
C LYS A 59 3.02 -9.11 -22.51
N PRO A 60 3.45 -10.11 -23.33
CA PRO A 60 4.77 -10.74 -23.21
C PRO A 60 6.01 -9.83 -23.30
N THR A 61 5.89 -8.67 -23.93
CA THR A 61 7.00 -7.71 -24.14
C THR A 61 7.19 -6.70 -23.01
N THR A 62 6.17 -6.49 -22.18
CA THR A 62 6.13 -5.44 -21.13
C THR A 62 5.87 -6.00 -19.74
N ARG A 63 5.48 -7.28 -19.63
CA ARG A 63 5.24 -7.94 -18.35
C ARG A 63 6.52 -8.18 -17.55
N HIS A 64 6.41 -8.02 -16.24
CA HIS A 64 7.45 -8.33 -15.27
C HIS A 64 6.86 -9.06 -14.06
N LEU A 65 7.66 -9.92 -13.46
CA LEU A 65 7.33 -10.69 -12.26
C LEU A 65 8.50 -10.60 -11.28
N LYS A 66 8.21 -10.43 -9.98
CA LYS A 66 9.20 -10.34 -8.90
C LYS A 66 8.69 -11.09 -7.67
N HIS A 67 9.56 -11.88 -7.05
CA HIS A 67 9.32 -12.51 -5.75
C HIS A 67 10.50 -12.17 -4.83
N PRO A 68 10.35 -11.24 -3.86
CA PRO A 68 11.32 -11.06 -2.77
C PRO A 68 11.27 -12.20 -1.73
N GLY A 69 10.35 -13.17 -1.88
CA GLY A 69 10.13 -14.30 -0.97
C GLY A 69 9.12 -13.98 0.14
N LYS A 70 8.98 -14.88 1.11
CA LYS A 70 8.17 -14.67 2.35
C LYS A 70 6.69 -14.41 2.06
N GLY A 71 6.13 -15.09 1.06
CA GLY A 71 4.75 -14.87 0.63
C GLY A 71 4.49 -13.52 -0.06
N CYS A 72 5.53 -12.71 -0.32
CA CYS A 72 5.42 -11.42 -0.99
C CYS A 72 5.78 -11.52 -2.50
N GLY A 73 5.18 -10.67 -3.33
CA GLY A 73 5.53 -10.60 -4.75
C GLY A 73 4.73 -9.59 -5.58
N PHE A 74 5.22 -9.32 -6.79
CA PHE A 74 4.77 -8.24 -7.67
C PHE A 74 4.68 -8.71 -9.13
N SER A 75 3.61 -8.34 -9.83
CA SER A 75 3.43 -8.49 -11.27
C SER A 75 2.99 -7.15 -11.87
N TYR A 76 3.59 -6.72 -12.97
CA TYR A 76 3.23 -5.44 -13.60
C TYR A 76 3.54 -5.41 -15.11
N GLU A 77 2.81 -4.57 -15.86
CA GLU A 77 3.15 -4.22 -17.24
C GLU A 77 3.88 -2.87 -17.30
N SER A 78 5.18 -2.90 -17.57
CA SER A 78 6.00 -1.69 -17.76
C SER A 78 5.46 -0.83 -18.90
N SER A 79 5.21 0.44 -18.61
CA SER A 79 4.74 1.45 -19.56
C SER A 79 5.03 2.86 -19.02
N PRO A 80 4.86 3.93 -19.82
CA PRO A 80 4.98 5.30 -19.31
C PRO A 80 4.06 5.61 -18.12
N PHE A 81 2.98 4.85 -17.95
CA PHE A 81 2.01 4.99 -16.87
C PHE A 81 2.09 3.89 -15.81
N CYS A 82 3.12 3.03 -15.82
CA CYS A 82 3.28 1.96 -14.85
C CYS A 82 4.78 1.62 -14.70
N SER A 83 5.36 2.07 -13.59
CA SER A 83 6.78 2.02 -13.31
C SER A 83 7.10 1.22 -12.05
N TYR A 84 8.35 0.76 -11.96
CA TYR A 84 8.90 0.02 -10.84
C TYR A 84 10.33 0.47 -10.56
N ALA A 85 10.69 0.53 -9.28
CA ALA A 85 12.04 0.76 -8.80
C ALA A 85 12.33 -0.14 -7.60
N ALA A 86 13.60 -0.49 -7.35
CA ALA A 86 13.99 -1.13 -6.11
C ALA A 86 15.45 -0.85 -5.76
N ARG A 87 15.75 -0.65 -4.47
CA ARG A 87 17.09 -0.41 -3.93
C ARG A 87 17.11 -0.88 -2.47
N GLU A 88 18.18 -1.56 -2.05
CA GLU A 88 18.41 -1.93 -0.64
C GLU A 88 17.25 -2.68 0.06
N GLY A 89 16.48 -3.48 -0.68
CA GLY A 89 15.33 -4.22 -0.13
C GLY A 89 14.02 -3.42 -0.04
N VAL A 90 14.03 -2.14 -0.42
CA VAL A 90 12.81 -1.36 -0.68
C VAL A 90 12.42 -1.53 -2.14
N HIS A 91 11.13 -1.82 -2.38
CA HIS A 91 10.51 -2.00 -3.68
C HIS A 91 9.38 -0.98 -3.84
N VAL A 92 9.28 -0.33 -5.00
CA VAL A 92 8.23 0.64 -5.33
C VAL A 92 7.58 0.24 -6.64
N MET A 93 6.25 0.23 -6.65
CA MET A 93 5.42 0.13 -7.84
C MET A 93 4.52 1.35 -7.91
N MET A 94 4.40 1.97 -9.09
CA MET A 94 3.51 3.11 -9.29
C MET A 94 2.80 3.04 -10.64
N ALA A 95 1.49 3.20 -10.62
CA ALA A 95 0.66 3.50 -11.78
C ALA A 95 0.31 4.99 -11.83
N GLY A 96 0.23 5.56 -13.02
CA GLY A 96 -0.10 6.98 -13.25
C GLY A 96 1.04 7.80 -13.85
N GLU A 97 0.93 9.11 -13.75
CA GLU A 97 1.85 10.11 -14.29
C GLU A 97 1.89 11.31 -13.32
N VAL A 98 3.07 11.67 -12.84
CA VAL A 98 3.26 12.85 -11.98
C VAL A 98 4.06 13.93 -12.70
N ALA A 99 3.44 15.10 -12.85
CA ALA A 99 4.04 16.27 -13.48
C ALA A 99 4.96 17.06 -12.53
N LYS A 100 4.65 17.05 -11.21
CA LYS A 100 5.51 17.64 -10.17
C LYS A 100 5.47 16.82 -8.88
N TRP A 101 6.66 16.42 -8.45
CA TRP A 101 6.95 15.92 -7.10
C TRP A 101 7.45 17.08 -6.22
N PRO A 102 7.38 16.97 -4.88
CA PRO A 102 8.03 17.91 -3.98
C PRO A 102 9.54 18.02 -4.25
N GLY A 103 9.95 19.15 -4.82
CA GLY A 103 11.35 19.43 -5.19
C GLY A 103 11.78 18.97 -6.60
N VAL A 104 10.96 18.22 -7.35
CA VAL A 104 11.29 17.73 -8.71
C VAL A 104 10.15 17.99 -9.69
N ASP A 105 10.40 18.83 -10.69
CA ASP A 105 9.47 19.12 -11.79
C ASP A 105 9.82 18.22 -12.98
N SER A 106 9.15 17.08 -13.10
CA SER A 106 9.46 16.02 -14.09
C SER A 106 9.28 16.52 -15.53
N VAL A 107 8.28 17.39 -15.74
CA VAL A 107 8.02 18.06 -17.02
C VAL A 107 9.17 19.00 -17.37
N ALA A 108 9.64 19.82 -16.43
CA ALA A 108 10.78 20.71 -16.66
C ALA A 108 12.09 19.95 -16.89
N VAL A 109 12.36 18.86 -16.16
CA VAL A 109 13.55 18.02 -16.40
C VAL A 109 13.50 17.42 -17.81
N SER A 110 12.38 16.79 -18.18
CA SER A 110 12.19 16.18 -19.51
C SER A 110 12.25 17.21 -20.64
N HIS A 111 11.67 18.39 -20.45
CA HIS A 111 11.73 19.50 -21.39
C HIS A 111 13.15 20.05 -21.56
N ASN A 112 13.91 20.20 -20.47
CA ASN A 112 15.30 20.65 -20.53
C ASN A 112 16.21 19.63 -21.23
N ALA A 113 16.04 18.33 -20.98
CA ALA A 113 16.76 17.28 -21.69
C ALA A 113 16.47 17.33 -23.20
N PHE A 114 15.19 17.43 -23.58
CA PHE A 114 14.78 17.60 -24.98
C PHE A 114 15.37 18.85 -25.64
N LEU A 115 15.34 20.01 -24.97
CA LEU A 115 15.93 21.26 -25.47
C LEU A 115 17.45 21.17 -25.70
N ARG A 116 18.14 20.31 -24.96
CA ARG A 116 19.59 20.08 -25.09
C ARG A 116 19.95 18.95 -26.05
N ASN A 117 18.95 18.23 -26.58
CA ASN A 117 19.14 16.96 -27.30
C ASN A 117 19.91 15.92 -26.44
N GLU A 118 19.67 15.95 -25.12
CA GLU A 118 20.08 14.92 -24.17
C GLU A 118 19.05 13.78 -24.16
N ALA A 119 19.42 12.59 -23.69
CA ALA A 119 18.44 11.55 -23.42
C ALA A 119 17.47 12.00 -22.30
N PRO A 120 16.20 11.58 -22.31
CA PRO A 120 15.33 11.71 -21.13
C PRO A 120 16.01 11.10 -19.90
N PRO A 121 15.71 11.57 -18.67
CA PRO A 121 16.23 10.94 -17.47
C PRO A 121 15.88 9.44 -17.44
N GLU A 122 16.84 8.59 -17.06
CA GLU A 122 16.61 7.14 -16.91
C GLU A 122 15.69 6.83 -15.71
N GLU A 123 15.62 7.76 -14.76
CA GLU A 123 14.73 7.70 -13.61
C GLU A 123 13.26 7.92 -14.02
N ASN A 124 12.44 6.92 -13.71
CA ASN A 124 10.98 7.01 -13.81
C ASN A 124 10.35 7.44 -12.46
N ASP A 125 9.06 7.73 -12.45
CA ASP A 125 8.33 8.17 -11.25
C ASP A 125 8.55 7.26 -10.02
N ALA A 126 8.66 5.94 -10.19
CA ALA A 126 8.96 5.01 -9.09
C ALA A 126 10.36 5.20 -8.48
N HIS A 127 11.35 5.71 -9.23
CA HIS A 127 12.67 6.05 -8.68
C HIS A 127 12.60 7.33 -7.82
N TRP A 128 11.90 8.36 -8.28
CA TRP A 128 11.69 9.58 -7.49
C TRP A 128 10.87 9.31 -6.22
N LEU A 129 9.85 8.45 -6.30
CA LEU A 129 9.09 7.99 -5.14
C LEU A 129 9.94 7.14 -4.17
N LEU A 130 10.87 6.32 -4.69
CA LEU A 130 11.81 5.52 -3.89
C LEU A 130 12.82 6.40 -3.14
N ASP A 131 13.42 7.39 -3.82
CA ASP A 131 14.36 8.30 -3.16
C ASP A 131 13.66 9.31 -2.24
N PHE A 132 12.45 9.78 -2.59
CA PHE A 132 11.55 10.50 -1.69
C PHE A 132 11.30 9.69 -0.40
N TYR A 133 10.88 8.42 -0.51
CA TYR A 133 10.69 7.53 0.63
C TYR A 133 11.97 7.40 1.50
N ARG A 134 13.14 7.30 0.87
CA ARG A 134 14.44 7.21 1.58
C ARG A 134 14.76 8.48 2.38
N THR A 135 14.28 9.68 2.00
CA THR A 135 14.49 10.91 2.80
C THR A 135 13.86 10.87 4.20
N PHE A 136 12.96 9.92 4.48
CA PHE A 136 12.35 9.69 5.79
C PHE A 136 12.79 8.37 6.45
N THR A 137 13.69 7.59 5.83
CA THR A 137 13.97 6.20 6.23
C THR A 137 15.44 5.77 6.22
N THR A 138 16.38 6.62 5.82
CA THR A 138 17.82 6.35 6.03
C THR A 138 18.15 6.32 7.53
N ALA A 139 19.09 5.46 7.91
CA ALA A 139 19.65 5.43 9.28
C ALA A 139 20.60 6.61 9.58
N GLU A 140 20.85 7.46 8.58
CA GLU A 140 21.61 8.72 8.67
C GLU A 140 20.69 9.96 8.68
N GLY A 141 19.36 9.77 8.65
CA GLY A 141 18.45 10.80 9.16
C GLY A 141 18.72 11.06 10.65
N PRO A 142 18.42 12.26 11.18
CA PRO A 142 18.73 12.60 12.56
C PRO A 142 18.13 11.58 13.53
N ALA A 143 18.99 10.93 14.31
CA ALA A 143 18.63 9.84 15.21
C ALA A 143 17.73 10.26 16.39
N ASP A 144 17.49 11.58 16.52
CA ASP A 144 16.62 12.21 17.51
C ASP A 144 15.17 12.42 17.02
N LEU A 145 14.81 12.00 15.79
CA LEU A 145 13.40 11.90 15.36
C LEU A 145 12.74 10.69 16.02
N SER A 146 12.39 10.84 17.29
CA SER A 146 11.72 9.83 18.13
C SER A 146 10.33 9.44 17.62
N ASP A 147 9.66 10.33 16.90
CA ASP A 147 8.21 10.29 16.70
C ASP A 147 7.85 10.06 15.23
N GLY A 148 7.35 8.86 14.93
CA GLY A 148 6.90 8.47 13.59
C GLY A 148 5.73 9.33 13.05
N GLU A 149 5.09 10.10 13.93
CA GLU A 149 4.02 11.05 13.61
C GLU A 149 4.53 12.26 12.82
N GLU A 150 5.71 12.82 13.12
CA GLU A 150 6.30 13.91 12.32
C GLU A 150 6.65 13.42 10.90
N VAL A 151 7.21 12.21 10.81
CA VAL A 151 7.49 11.52 9.54
C VAL A 151 6.20 11.33 8.72
N MET A 152 5.07 11.03 9.35
CA MET A 152 3.79 10.90 8.67
C MET A 152 3.15 12.24 8.28
N SER A 153 3.18 13.29 9.12
CA SER A 153 2.71 14.62 8.71
C SER A 153 3.45 15.10 7.46
N LYS A 154 4.78 15.01 7.49
CA LYS A 154 5.63 15.46 6.38
C LYS A 154 5.47 14.61 5.11
N ALA A 155 5.19 13.31 5.25
CA ALA A 155 4.83 12.47 4.11
C ALA A 155 3.47 12.89 3.51
N LEU A 156 2.46 13.16 4.35
CA LEU A 156 1.12 13.59 3.93
C LEU A 156 1.13 14.99 3.29
N GLU A 157 1.89 15.95 3.83
CA GLU A 157 2.13 17.28 3.24
C GLU A 157 2.70 17.16 1.82
N CYS A 158 3.70 16.32 1.65
CA CYS A 158 4.33 16.06 0.37
C CYS A 158 3.37 15.37 -0.62
N LEU A 159 2.55 14.41 -0.18
CA LEU A 159 1.50 13.80 -1.02
C LEU A 159 0.40 14.81 -1.40
N ALA A 160 0.04 15.72 -0.50
CA ALA A 160 -0.93 16.78 -0.74
C ALA A 160 -0.46 17.81 -1.79
N ALA A 161 0.85 17.94 -1.97
CA ALA A 161 1.52 18.84 -2.90
C ALA A 161 1.84 18.23 -4.28
N ILE A 162 1.72 16.92 -4.47
CA ILE A 162 1.93 16.25 -5.77
C ILE A 162 0.94 16.77 -6.81
N GLN A 163 1.43 17.07 -8.01
CA GLN A 163 0.61 17.44 -9.16
C GLN A 163 0.67 16.31 -10.21
N GLY A 164 -0.42 15.54 -10.30
CA GLY A 164 -0.52 14.39 -11.20
C GLY A 164 -1.66 13.45 -10.81
N SER A 165 -1.71 12.29 -11.45
CA SER A 165 -2.61 11.19 -11.11
C SER A 165 -1.77 9.97 -10.80
N PHE A 166 -1.96 9.35 -9.64
CA PHE A 166 -1.09 8.27 -9.15
C PHE A 166 -1.84 7.25 -8.30
N ALA A 167 -1.38 6.00 -8.37
CA ALA A 167 -1.59 4.99 -7.35
C ALA A 167 -0.28 4.23 -7.16
N PHE A 168 0.20 4.10 -5.93
CA PHE A 168 1.47 3.43 -5.66
C PHE A 168 1.39 2.47 -4.48
N VAL A 169 2.33 1.53 -4.46
CA VAL A 169 2.60 0.61 -3.36
C VAL A 169 4.11 0.53 -3.16
N ILE A 170 4.55 0.81 -1.93
CA ILE A 170 5.92 0.66 -1.45
C ILE A 170 5.97 -0.54 -0.51
N TYR A 171 6.96 -1.41 -0.69
CA TYR A 171 7.27 -2.51 0.21
C TYR A 171 8.71 -2.41 0.69
N ASP A 172 8.88 -2.32 2.00
CA ASP A 172 10.17 -2.26 2.67
C ASP A 172 10.40 -3.60 3.37
N SER A 173 11.23 -4.45 2.76
CA SER A 173 11.55 -5.78 3.30
C SER A 173 12.56 -5.74 4.46
N VAL A 174 13.15 -4.57 4.74
CA VAL A 174 14.11 -4.36 5.84
C VAL A 174 13.38 -3.89 7.11
N ARG A 175 12.39 -2.99 6.95
CA ARG A 175 11.52 -2.50 8.02
C ARG A 175 10.22 -3.29 8.18
N HIS A 176 10.01 -4.34 7.38
CA HIS A 176 8.81 -5.16 7.35
C HIS A 176 7.52 -4.32 7.28
N ARG A 177 7.38 -3.48 6.24
CA ARG A 177 6.18 -2.65 6.08
C ARG A 177 5.76 -2.39 4.63
N VAL A 178 4.47 -2.15 4.47
CA VAL A 178 3.82 -1.72 3.23
C VAL A 178 3.28 -0.30 3.43
N LEU A 179 3.47 0.55 2.42
CA LEU A 179 2.80 1.84 2.30
C LEU A 179 2.06 1.86 0.97
N ALA A 180 0.83 2.37 0.92
CA ALA A 180 0.06 2.48 -0.31
C ALA A 180 -0.72 3.79 -0.36
N ALA A 181 -0.79 4.43 -1.52
CA ALA A 181 -1.53 5.68 -1.69
C ALA A 181 -2.20 5.79 -3.06
N ARG A 182 -3.23 6.64 -3.14
CA ARG A 182 -4.01 6.92 -4.34
C ARG A 182 -4.34 8.40 -4.43
N ASP A 183 -4.29 8.96 -5.64
CA ASP A 183 -4.53 10.38 -5.92
C ASP A 183 -5.86 10.92 -5.39
N ARG A 184 -5.92 12.24 -5.22
CA ARG A 184 -7.05 12.97 -4.61
C ARG A 184 -8.39 12.66 -5.25
N ASP A 185 -8.42 12.53 -6.57
CA ASP A 185 -9.65 12.37 -7.35
C ASP A 185 -9.95 10.89 -7.65
N GLY A 186 -9.03 9.98 -7.29
CA GLY A 186 -9.11 8.56 -7.55
C GLY A 186 -8.93 8.20 -9.02
N THR A 187 -8.27 9.06 -9.80
CA THR A 187 -8.12 8.98 -11.25
C THR A 187 -7.45 7.68 -11.67
N ILE A 188 -6.40 7.27 -10.96
CA ILE A 188 -5.80 5.94 -11.14
C ILE A 188 -6.60 4.93 -10.30
N PRO A 189 -7.07 3.81 -10.89
CA PRO A 189 -7.75 2.77 -10.12
C PRO A 189 -6.75 2.05 -9.19
N LEU A 190 -7.11 1.91 -7.93
CA LEU A 190 -6.43 1.04 -6.98
C LEU A 190 -7.48 0.31 -6.15
N TYR A 191 -7.29 -1.00 -6.02
CA TYR A 191 -8.10 -1.91 -5.21
C TYR A 191 -7.20 -2.58 -4.19
N TRP A 192 -7.77 -2.96 -3.05
CA TRP A 192 -7.11 -3.74 -2.01
C TRP A 192 -8.05 -4.76 -1.38
N GLY A 193 -7.49 -5.77 -0.73
CA GLY A 193 -8.24 -6.83 -0.06
C GLY A 193 -7.30 -7.84 0.62
N ALA A 194 -7.88 -8.76 1.37
CA ALA A 194 -7.18 -9.83 2.06
C ALA A 194 -7.67 -11.22 1.60
N THR A 195 -6.74 -12.17 1.43
CA THR A 195 -7.03 -13.56 1.05
C THR A 195 -7.50 -14.40 2.24
N GLU A 196 -8.08 -15.57 1.96
CA GLU A 196 -8.43 -16.57 2.99
C GLU A 196 -7.24 -16.99 3.88
N ILE A 197 -6.01 -16.92 3.36
CA ILE A 197 -4.77 -17.28 4.10
C ILE A 197 -4.03 -16.05 4.66
N GLY A 198 -4.71 -14.91 4.79
CA GLY A 198 -4.21 -13.73 5.51
C GLY A 198 -3.26 -12.81 4.73
N GLN A 199 -3.09 -13.00 3.42
CA GLN A 199 -2.23 -12.14 2.60
C GLN A 199 -2.95 -10.87 2.18
N LEU A 200 -2.26 -9.72 2.29
CA LEU A 200 -2.77 -8.42 1.84
C LEU A 200 -2.42 -8.24 0.35
N MET A 201 -3.41 -7.90 -0.47
CA MET A 201 -3.25 -7.68 -1.91
C MET A 201 -3.62 -6.24 -2.31
N PHE A 202 -2.91 -5.71 -3.30
CA PHE A 202 -3.22 -4.43 -3.97
C PHE A 202 -3.14 -4.60 -5.50
N GLY A 203 -3.98 -3.91 -6.27
CA GLY A 203 -3.86 -3.93 -7.73
C GLY A 203 -4.70 -2.89 -8.45
N THR A 204 -4.36 -2.58 -9.71
CA THR A 204 -5.13 -1.63 -10.54
C THR A 204 -6.36 -2.27 -11.19
N ALA A 205 -6.43 -3.60 -11.24
CA ALA A 205 -7.57 -4.37 -11.75
C ALA A 205 -8.24 -5.18 -10.63
N ILE A 206 -9.55 -4.96 -10.40
CA ILE A 206 -10.30 -5.70 -9.37
C ILE A 206 -10.43 -7.21 -9.66
N GLY A 207 -10.28 -7.62 -10.93
CA GLY A 207 -10.31 -9.03 -11.33
C GLY A 207 -9.15 -9.85 -10.77
N ASP A 208 -7.99 -9.24 -10.57
CA ASP A 208 -6.80 -9.90 -10.01
C ASP A 208 -6.98 -10.21 -8.51
N LEU A 209 -7.80 -9.41 -7.82
CA LEU A 209 -8.13 -9.59 -6.40
C LEU A 209 -9.27 -10.63 -6.22
N ALA A 210 -9.46 -11.55 -7.17
CA ALA A 210 -10.46 -12.62 -7.07
C ALA A 210 -10.27 -13.51 -5.82
N ALA A 211 -9.02 -13.76 -5.42
CA ALA A 211 -8.65 -14.48 -4.19
C ALA A 211 -8.97 -13.70 -2.89
N CYS A 212 -9.34 -12.42 -3.02
CA CYS A 212 -9.80 -11.56 -1.93
C CYS A 212 -11.32 -11.40 -1.92
N ASN A 213 -12.14 -12.22 -2.60
CA ASN A 213 -13.59 -12.11 -2.42
C ASN A 213 -14.01 -12.68 -1.04
N PRO A 214 -14.89 -12.01 -0.26
CA PRO A 214 -15.63 -10.76 -0.53
C PRO A 214 -14.97 -9.49 0.07
N THR A 215 -13.69 -9.56 0.46
CA THR A 215 -12.95 -8.46 1.09
C THR A 215 -12.54 -7.36 0.10
N ALA A 216 -12.35 -7.71 -1.18
CA ALA A 216 -11.86 -6.85 -2.26
C ALA A 216 -12.72 -5.59 -2.44
N VAL A 217 -12.06 -4.43 -2.41
CA VAL A 217 -12.70 -3.11 -2.46
C VAL A 217 -11.77 -2.07 -3.07
N ALA A 218 -12.31 -0.96 -3.58
CA ALA A 218 -11.51 0.18 -4.01
C ALA A 218 -10.75 0.78 -2.82
N PHE A 219 -9.46 1.04 -2.99
CA PHE A 219 -8.66 1.82 -2.06
C PHE A 219 -9.12 3.29 -2.10
N PRO A 220 -9.30 3.98 -0.97
CA PRO A 220 -9.86 5.33 -0.94
C PRO A 220 -8.96 6.36 -1.66
N ALA A 221 -9.58 7.29 -2.37
CA ALA A 221 -8.89 8.41 -3.02
C ALA A 221 -8.36 9.41 -1.99
N GLY A 222 -7.25 10.08 -2.30
CA GLY A 222 -6.65 11.11 -1.44
C GLY A 222 -6.17 10.58 -0.09
N CYS A 223 -5.77 9.31 -0.02
CA CYS A 223 -5.39 8.63 1.22
C CYS A 223 -4.03 7.94 1.11
N LEU A 224 -3.33 7.88 2.24
CA LEU A 224 -2.14 7.07 2.49
C LEU A 224 -2.49 6.00 3.53
N PHE A 225 -2.10 4.76 3.26
CA PHE A 225 -2.07 3.65 4.19
C PHE A 225 -0.63 3.34 4.59
N THR A 226 -0.38 3.11 5.87
CA THR A 226 0.91 2.63 6.38
C THR A 226 0.74 1.49 7.37
N SER A 227 1.35 0.34 7.09
CA SER A 227 1.28 -0.85 7.94
C SER A 227 2.23 -0.74 9.15
N GLU A 228 1.72 -0.92 10.38
CA GLU A 228 2.53 -0.90 11.61
C GLU A 228 2.82 -2.33 12.18
N GLN A 229 4.01 -2.90 11.91
CA GLN A 229 4.55 -4.20 12.43
C GLN A 229 4.31 -5.45 11.54
N ALA A 230 3.65 -6.57 11.95
CA ALA A 230 3.46 -7.81 11.14
C ALA A 230 2.03 -8.44 11.04
N LEU A 231 1.37 -8.47 9.85
CA LEU A 231 -0.07 -8.83 9.62
C LEU A 231 -0.22 -10.25 9.11
N ALA A 232 -1.05 -11.03 9.78
CA ALA A 232 -2.08 -11.77 9.06
C ALA A 232 -3.31 -10.85 8.89
N ALA A 233 -3.67 -10.48 7.66
CA ALA A 233 -4.95 -9.82 7.37
C ALA A 233 -6.08 -10.88 7.42
N TYR A 234 -6.35 -11.40 8.61
CA TYR A 234 -7.03 -12.69 8.77
C TYR A 234 -8.50 -12.64 8.31
N ASN A 235 -8.79 -13.42 7.28
CA ASN A 235 -10.15 -13.67 6.81
C ASN A 235 -10.72 -14.88 7.59
N PRO A 236 -11.75 -14.71 8.44
CA PRO A 236 -12.27 -15.76 9.32
C PRO A 236 -13.25 -16.71 8.58
N GLY A 237 -12.83 -17.19 7.41
CA GLY A 237 -13.60 -18.05 6.52
C GLY A 237 -14.93 -17.44 6.06
N GLU A 238 -15.97 -18.27 5.96
CA GLU A 238 -17.29 -17.92 5.41
C GLU A 238 -17.98 -16.69 6.05
N ARG A 239 -17.48 -16.18 7.18
CA ARG A 239 -18.10 -15.08 7.95
C ARG A 239 -17.62 -13.68 7.51
N GLY A 240 -16.54 -13.59 6.73
CA GLY A 240 -15.95 -12.31 6.31
C GLY A 240 -15.35 -11.50 7.48
N TRP A 241 -14.65 -10.39 7.18
CA TRP A 241 -13.84 -9.62 8.14
C TRP A 241 -14.46 -9.53 9.55
N VAL A 242 -13.78 -10.07 10.56
CA VAL A 242 -14.00 -9.64 11.94
C VAL A 242 -13.12 -8.42 12.17
N ILE A 243 -13.72 -7.23 12.17
CA ILE A 243 -13.09 -6.06 12.78
C ILE A 243 -13.24 -6.25 14.28
N ALA A 244 -12.14 -6.66 14.93
CA ALA A 244 -12.06 -6.63 16.38
C ALA A 244 -11.71 -5.20 16.80
N GLY A 245 -12.56 -4.56 17.62
CA GLY A 245 -12.30 -3.24 18.19
C GLY A 245 -12.41 -2.06 17.20
N ASP A 246 -11.85 -0.92 17.61
CA ASP A 246 -11.91 0.35 16.88
C ASP A 246 -10.70 0.60 15.96
N GLU A 247 -9.69 -0.26 15.98
CA GLU A 247 -8.43 -0.11 15.24
C GLU A 247 -8.41 -0.92 13.94
N VAL A 248 -7.81 -0.33 12.90
CA VAL A 248 -7.66 -0.89 11.55
C VAL A 248 -6.26 -1.48 11.35
N PRO A 249 -6.01 -2.34 10.33
CA PRO A 249 -4.73 -3.04 10.12
C PRO A 249 -3.55 -2.16 9.63
N GLY A 250 -3.39 -0.97 10.20
CA GLY A 250 -2.42 0.07 9.87
C GLY A 250 -3.09 1.45 9.77
N ASP A 251 -2.32 2.51 10.01
CA ASP A 251 -2.82 3.89 9.93
C ASP A 251 -3.27 4.22 8.50
N LEU A 252 -4.50 4.74 8.37
CA LEU A 252 -5.12 5.14 7.11
C LEU A 252 -5.54 6.61 7.21
N LEU A 253 -4.74 7.49 6.61
CA LEU A 253 -4.81 8.95 6.79
C LEU A 253 -5.09 9.63 5.44
N SER A 254 -6.00 10.61 5.43
CA SER A 254 -6.25 11.40 4.22
C SER A 254 -5.28 12.58 4.11
N PHE A 255 -4.57 12.67 2.98
CA PHE A 255 -3.74 13.83 2.62
C PHE A 255 -4.54 14.93 1.90
N VAL A 256 -5.87 14.80 1.80
CA VAL A 256 -6.72 15.91 1.38
C VAL A 256 -6.89 16.83 2.57
N ALA A 257 -6.22 17.98 2.52
CA ALA A 257 -6.32 19.01 3.55
C ALA A 257 -7.79 19.39 3.79
N ALA A 258 -8.18 19.41 5.06
CA ALA A 258 -9.52 19.79 5.48
C ALA A 258 -9.70 21.32 5.45
N GLU A 259 -10.96 21.78 5.48
CA GLU A 259 -11.31 23.21 5.44
C GLU A 259 -10.79 24.02 6.65
N ASP A 260 -10.44 23.33 7.75
CA ASP A 260 -9.79 23.89 8.94
C ASP A 260 -8.26 23.91 8.87
N ALA A 261 -7.66 23.32 7.81
CA ALA A 261 -6.26 23.36 7.39
C ALA A 261 -5.17 22.92 8.40
N ALA A 262 -5.52 22.62 9.66
CA ALA A 262 -4.56 22.43 10.73
C ALA A 262 -3.96 21.01 10.82
N HIS A 263 -4.71 19.97 10.46
CA HIS A 263 -4.29 18.57 10.62
C HIS A 263 -4.86 17.66 9.52
N PHE A 264 -4.15 16.58 9.20
CA PHE A 264 -4.68 15.47 8.41
C PHE A 264 -5.70 14.66 9.21
N ARG A 265 -6.57 13.92 8.50
CA ARG A 265 -7.72 13.25 9.13
C ARG A 265 -7.70 11.74 8.88
N GLY A 266 -7.84 10.97 9.96
CA GLY A 266 -7.95 9.50 9.90
C GLY A 266 -9.22 9.03 9.20
N VAL A 267 -9.13 7.89 8.52
CA VAL A 267 -10.17 7.38 7.62
C VAL A 267 -10.75 6.08 8.18
N LYS A 268 -12.01 6.12 8.63
CA LYS A 268 -12.65 4.98 9.30
C LYS A 268 -13.31 4.06 8.28
N ALA A 269 -13.09 2.76 8.46
CA ALA A 269 -13.69 1.70 7.65
C ALA A 269 -15.09 1.36 8.18
N ILE A 270 -16.14 1.59 7.40
CA ILE A 270 -17.51 1.20 7.75
C ILE A 270 -17.79 -0.17 7.10
N PRO A 271 -17.88 -1.27 7.86
CA PRO A 271 -18.09 -2.60 7.30
C PRO A 271 -19.46 -2.70 6.59
N ARG A 272 -19.47 -3.33 5.41
CA ARG A 272 -20.69 -3.71 4.70
C ARG A 272 -21.13 -5.09 5.19
N ILE A 273 -22.36 -5.21 5.69
CA ILE A 273 -22.85 -6.45 6.30
C ILE A 273 -23.92 -7.08 5.39
N THR A 274 -23.81 -8.38 5.11
CA THR A 274 -24.81 -9.14 4.35
C THR A 274 -26.06 -9.42 5.18
N SER A 275 -27.14 -9.89 4.54
CA SER A 275 -28.34 -10.39 5.23
C SER A 275 -28.10 -11.59 6.16
N LYS A 276 -26.90 -12.19 6.16
CA LYS A 276 -26.46 -13.24 7.09
C LYS A 276 -25.63 -12.71 8.27
N GLY A 277 -25.40 -11.40 8.38
CA GLY A 277 -24.54 -10.81 9.41
C GLY A 277 -23.04 -10.91 9.13
N GLN A 278 -22.64 -11.14 7.88
CA GLN A 278 -21.25 -11.40 7.45
C GLN A 278 -20.65 -10.16 6.77
N VAL A 279 -19.35 -9.87 6.94
CA VAL A 279 -18.75 -8.64 6.39
C VAL A 279 -18.21 -8.83 4.97
N CYS A 280 -18.83 -8.16 4.00
CA CYS A 280 -18.48 -8.19 2.57
C CYS A 280 -17.71 -6.93 2.13
N GLY A 281 -16.57 -6.68 2.77
CA GLY A 281 -15.74 -5.48 2.57
C GLY A 281 -16.27 -4.25 3.32
N ALA A 282 -15.72 -3.06 3.03
CA ALA A 282 -16.02 -1.83 3.77
C ALA A 282 -16.29 -0.62 2.85
N VAL A 283 -16.76 0.48 3.44
CA VAL A 283 -16.79 1.82 2.83
C VAL A 283 -15.97 2.76 3.71
N TYR A 284 -14.93 3.34 3.15
CA TYR A 284 -14.01 4.24 3.86
C TYR A 284 -14.58 5.66 3.89
N LYS A 285 -14.52 6.32 5.05
CA LYS A 285 -14.89 7.74 5.21
C LYS A 285 -13.85 8.48 6.03
N VAL A 286 -13.46 9.66 5.56
CA VAL A 286 -12.64 10.61 6.33
C VAL A 286 -13.42 11.02 7.59
N SER A 287 -12.74 11.04 8.75
CA SER A 287 -13.36 11.43 10.02
C SER A 287 -13.80 12.89 10.03
N SER A 288 -14.88 13.21 10.74
CA SER A 288 -15.37 14.58 10.93
C SER A 288 -14.54 15.39 11.94
N THR A 289 -13.70 14.72 12.73
CA THR A 289 -12.78 15.29 13.72
C THR A 289 -11.36 14.80 13.45
N ALA A 290 -10.35 15.55 13.89
CA ALA A 290 -9.04 14.96 14.15
C ALA A 290 -9.17 13.86 15.21
N ASP A 291 -8.32 12.84 15.16
CA ASP A 291 -8.46 11.68 16.05
C ASP A 291 -7.76 11.93 17.40
N MET A 292 -8.51 12.51 18.35
CA MET A 292 -8.05 12.88 19.69
C MET A 292 -7.71 11.68 20.61
N SER A 293 -7.52 10.49 20.02
CA SER A 293 -7.10 9.26 20.71
C SER A 293 -5.58 9.14 20.82
N LYS A 294 -4.81 9.69 19.86
CA LYS A 294 -3.36 9.91 20.02
C LYS A 294 -3.14 11.12 20.95
N PRO A 295 -2.35 10.99 22.03
CA PRO A 295 -2.15 12.07 22.99
C PRO A 295 -1.18 13.13 22.43
N MET A 296 -1.62 14.38 22.37
CA MET A 296 -0.74 15.51 22.07
C MET A 296 0.33 15.67 23.16
N ASN A 297 1.61 15.60 22.77
CA ASN A 297 2.79 15.98 23.56
C ASN A 297 3.65 16.94 22.73
#